data_AF-A0A415CX39-F1
#
_entry.id   AF-A0A415CX39-F1
#
_cell.length_a   1.000
_cell.length_b   1.000
_cell.length_c   1.000
_cell.angle_alpha   90.00
_cell.angle_beta   90.00
_cell.angle_gamma   90.00
#
_symmetry.space_group_name_H-M   'P 1'
#
loop_
_entity.id
_entity.type
_entity.pdbx_description
1 polymer ?
#
loop_
_entity_poly.entity_id
_entity_poly.type
_entity_poly.pdbx_seq_one_letter_code
_entity_poly.pdbx_strand_id
1 'polypeptide(L)'
;MIVFAGPGVAGAIRNQFNLVGNTVSNGTTGGVEGGATGGGSAGADSATVQAAVAKDAKDWTLDEQEAVAKDIAAKGEASPAYAKAKAAMDAGTKFSMKLTNGKTLEYRIIGINHDDLADGSGKAGLTFEVTNTAMDEQRMNATSTNAGGWEKSEIRGRLNSGDLWSLLPIDLQSKAKAVTKMTDNKGGGSASAPSATTDKVFLLSMTEIYGDRQTDGTQYEYYKSKGVTYSNHSGVSSSFYHWTRSVDPSGSAYFRCIYSNGNYNDYGATYSYCICLAWCF
;
A
#
# COMPACT_ATOMS: atom_id res chain seq x y z
N MET A 1 -19.36 41.52 -42.49
CA MET A 1 -19.06 41.00 -41.14
C MET A 1 -20.36 40.60 -40.49
N ILE A 2 -20.64 39.30 -40.42
CA ILE A 2 -21.59 38.72 -39.47
C ILE A 2 -20.90 37.48 -38.91
N VAL A 3 -20.67 37.52 -37.60
CA VAL A 3 -19.97 36.54 -36.77
C VAL A 3 -21.03 35.59 -36.21
N PHE A 4 -20.83 34.28 -36.32
CA PHE A 4 -21.59 33.30 -35.54
C PHE A 4 -20.71 32.77 -34.41
N ALA A 5 -21.12 33.04 -33.17
CA ALA A 5 -20.61 32.43 -31.94
C ALA A 5 -21.43 31.16 -31.61
N GLY A 6 -20.80 30.17 -30.98
CA GLY A 6 -21.27 28.77 -30.76
C GLY A 6 -22.40 28.59 -29.70
N PRO A 7 -22.49 27.47 -28.94
CA PRO A 7 -21.49 26.42 -28.68
C PRO A 7 -21.93 24.97 -29.00
N GLY A 8 -20.92 24.10 -29.22
CA GLY A 8 -21.06 22.69 -29.55
C GLY A 8 -21.53 21.80 -28.39
N VAL A 9 -22.53 20.97 -28.69
CA VAL A 9 -23.09 19.93 -27.81
C VAL A 9 -22.21 18.68 -27.89
N ALA A 10 -21.00 18.74 -27.32
CA ALA A 10 -20.11 17.57 -27.23
C ALA A 10 -20.18 16.87 -25.86
N GLY A 11 -20.85 17.46 -24.87
CA GLY A 11 -20.90 16.96 -23.49
C GLY A 11 -21.99 15.91 -23.20
N ALA A 12 -23.10 15.92 -23.96
CA ALA A 12 -24.29 15.14 -23.60
C ALA A 12 -24.27 13.67 -24.09
N ILE A 13 -23.41 13.33 -25.06
CA ILE A 13 -23.46 12.02 -25.72
C ILE A 13 -22.73 10.93 -24.93
N ARG A 14 -21.78 11.27 -24.04
CA ARG A 14 -21.01 10.26 -23.28
C ARG A 14 -21.79 9.57 -22.15
N ASN A 15 -22.91 10.13 -21.69
CA ASN A 15 -23.66 9.55 -20.57
C ASN A 15 -24.74 8.53 -20.99
N GLN A 16 -25.05 8.41 -22.29
CA GLN A 16 -26.07 7.49 -22.79
C GLN A 16 -25.54 6.05 -22.97
N PHE A 17 -24.22 5.86 -23.09
CA PHE A 17 -23.65 4.53 -23.29
C PHE A 17 -23.44 3.73 -21.98
N ASN A 18 -23.33 4.39 -20.83
CA ASN A 18 -23.17 3.70 -19.54
C ASN A 18 -24.50 3.18 -18.95
N LEU A 19 -25.65 3.57 -19.51
CA LEU A 19 -26.96 3.12 -19.03
C LEU A 19 -27.44 1.82 -19.71
N VAL A 20 -26.84 1.43 -20.84
CA VAL A 20 -27.33 0.32 -21.68
C VAL A 20 -26.64 -1.03 -21.33
N GLY A 21 -25.67 -1.06 -20.42
CA GLY A 21 -25.00 -2.29 -19.98
C GLY A 21 -25.71 -3.10 -18.89
N ASN A 22 -26.71 -2.53 -18.21
CA ASN A 22 -27.31 -3.13 -17.01
C ASN A 22 -28.64 -3.87 -17.23
N THR A 23 -29.02 -4.16 -18.49
CA THR A 23 -30.27 -4.88 -18.77
C THR A 23 -30.03 -6.12 -19.63
N VAL A 24 -29.33 -7.11 -19.06
CA VAL A 24 -29.54 -8.53 -19.43
C VAL A 24 -29.69 -9.32 -18.13
N SER A 25 -30.87 -9.19 -17.52
CA SER A 25 -31.36 -10.15 -16.52
C SER A 25 -32.00 -11.31 -17.28
N ASN A 26 -31.26 -12.39 -17.52
CA ASN A 26 -31.86 -13.63 -17.98
C ASN A 26 -32.29 -14.44 -16.76
N GLY A 27 -33.60 -14.46 -16.53
CA GLY A 27 -34.22 -15.26 -15.49
C GLY A 27 -34.13 -16.75 -15.77
N THR A 28 -34.08 -17.55 -14.71
CA THR A 28 -34.68 -18.88 -14.72
C THR A 28 -35.17 -19.20 -13.32
N THR A 29 -36.49 -19.30 -13.20
CA THR A 29 -37.22 -19.72 -12.00
C THR A 29 -37.19 -21.24 -11.91
N GLY A 30 -36.89 -21.78 -10.72
CA GLY A 30 -37.04 -23.20 -10.41
C GLY A 30 -36.49 -23.49 -9.02
N GLY A 31 -37.37 -23.57 -8.02
CA GLY A 31 -36.99 -23.76 -6.62
C GLY A 31 -36.54 -25.18 -6.29
N VAL A 32 -35.83 -25.34 -5.17
CA VAL A 32 -36.04 -26.30 -4.08
C VAL A 32 -35.16 -25.87 -2.89
N GLU A 33 -35.69 -26.12 -1.70
CA GLU A 33 -35.22 -25.82 -0.34
C GLU A 33 -33.77 -26.22 -0.01
N GLY A 34 -33.16 -25.45 0.90
CA GLY A 34 -32.16 -25.99 1.83
C GLY A 34 -30.89 -25.14 2.00
N GLY A 35 -30.72 -24.56 3.19
CA GLY A 35 -29.39 -24.18 3.72
C GLY A 35 -29.10 -22.68 3.81
N ALA A 36 -29.68 -22.01 4.81
CA ALA A 36 -29.18 -20.73 5.27
C ALA A 36 -27.92 -20.93 6.13
N THR A 37 -26.81 -20.32 5.73
CA THR A 37 -26.03 -19.31 6.49
C THR A 37 -24.78 -18.93 5.68
N GLY A 38 -24.95 -17.99 4.76
CA GLY A 38 -23.85 -17.26 4.12
C GLY A 38 -24.12 -15.78 4.28
N GLY A 39 -23.57 -15.18 5.34
CA GLY A 39 -23.69 -13.75 5.63
C GLY A 39 -22.92 -12.92 4.61
N GLY A 40 -23.47 -12.76 3.40
CA GLY A 40 -22.92 -11.89 2.38
C GLY A 40 -23.48 -10.48 2.53
N SER A 41 -22.63 -9.53 2.92
CA SER A 41 -22.79 -8.08 2.66
C SER A 41 -22.74 -7.81 1.13
N ALA A 42 -23.58 -8.50 0.35
CA ALA A 42 -23.45 -8.55 -1.10
C ALA A 42 -24.04 -7.32 -1.82
N GLY A 43 -24.70 -6.41 -1.10
CA GLY A 43 -25.39 -5.27 -1.70
C GLY A 43 -24.48 -4.07 -1.99
N ALA A 44 -23.97 -3.43 -0.93
CA ALA A 44 -23.25 -2.17 -1.05
C ALA A 44 -21.79 -2.35 -1.52
N ASP A 45 -21.06 -3.28 -0.91
CA ASP A 45 -19.65 -3.54 -1.24
C ASP A 45 -19.51 -3.99 -2.70
N SER A 46 -20.42 -4.86 -3.16
CA SER A 46 -20.45 -5.28 -4.57
C SER A 46 -20.75 -4.13 -5.52
N ALA A 47 -21.64 -3.19 -5.17
CA ALA A 47 -21.93 -2.04 -6.02
C ALA A 47 -20.73 -1.09 -6.12
N THR A 48 -20.03 -0.84 -5.00
CA THR A 48 -18.82 -0.02 -4.96
C THR A 48 -17.69 -0.64 -5.79
N VAL A 49 -17.50 -1.97 -5.71
CA VAL A 49 -16.52 -2.67 -6.54
C VAL A 49 -16.84 -2.52 -8.03
N GLN A 50 -18.11 -2.68 -8.43
CA GLN A 50 -18.50 -2.50 -9.84
C GLN A 50 -18.28 -1.06 -10.31
N ALA A 51 -18.57 -0.06 -9.47
CA ALA A 51 -18.28 1.34 -9.78
C ALA A 51 -16.78 1.60 -9.97
N ALA A 52 -15.94 1.03 -9.09
CA ALA A 52 -14.49 1.10 -9.21
C ALA A 52 -13.98 0.43 -10.49
N VAL A 53 -14.52 -0.75 -10.83
CA VAL A 53 -14.18 -1.48 -12.06
C VAL A 53 -14.63 -0.73 -13.32
N ALA A 54 -15.67 0.09 -13.27
CA ALA A 54 -16.14 0.86 -14.41
C ALA A 54 -15.25 2.08 -14.75
N LYS A 55 -14.41 2.56 -13.83
CA LYS A 55 -13.56 3.74 -14.03
C LYS A 55 -12.06 3.44 -14.02
N ASP A 56 -11.24 4.44 -14.34
CA ASP A 56 -9.79 4.31 -14.27
C ASP A 56 -9.33 4.18 -12.82
N ALA A 57 -8.33 3.32 -12.60
CA ALA A 57 -7.83 3.06 -11.25
C ALA A 57 -7.32 4.32 -10.55
N LYS A 58 -6.66 5.24 -11.29
CA LYS A 58 -6.19 6.53 -10.76
C LYS A 58 -7.29 7.38 -10.10
N ASP A 59 -8.56 7.14 -10.44
CA ASP A 59 -9.72 7.89 -9.95
C ASP A 59 -10.46 7.15 -8.81
N TRP A 60 -9.91 6.04 -8.29
CA TRP A 60 -10.49 5.35 -7.15
C TRP A 60 -10.40 6.19 -5.88
N THR A 61 -11.54 6.34 -5.20
CA THR A 61 -11.62 6.91 -3.86
C THR A 61 -11.05 5.93 -2.83
N LEU A 62 -10.86 6.40 -1.59
CA LEU A 62 -10.37 5.54 -0.52
C LEU A 62 -11.38 4.43 -0.17
N ASP A 63 -12.68 4.73 -0.18
CA ASP A 63 -13.75 3.75 0.01
C ASP A 63 -13.75 2.67 -1.07
N GLU A 64 -13.49 3.06 -2.32
CA GLU A 64 -13.38 2.10 -3.43
C GLU A 64 -12.10 1.27 -3.35
N GLN A 65 -10.98 1.87 -2.94
CA GLN A 65 -9.74 1.14 -2.69
C GLN A 65 -9.93 0.07 -1.59
N GLU A 66 -10.63 0.43 -0.51
CA GLU A 66 -10.98 -0.51 0.57
C GLU A 66 -11.94 -1.60 0.07
N ALA A 67 -12.99 -1.26 -0.67
CA ALA A 67 -13.96 -2.22 -1.20
C ALA A 67 -13.29 -3.21 -2.18
N VAL A 68 -12.44 -2.70 -3.08
CA VAL A 68 -11.65 -3.52 -4.00
C VAL A 68 -10.72 -4.45 -3.23
N ALA A 69 -10.03 -3.95 -2.19
CA ALA A 69 -9.15 -4.79 -1.38
C ALA A 69 -9.94 -5.90 -0.68
N LYS A 70 -11.07 -5.60 -0.03
CA LYS A 70 -11.93 -6.63 0.59
C LYS A 70 -12.42 -7.68 -0.40
N ASP A 71 -12.82 -7.26 -1.60
CA ASP A 71 -13.28 -8.19 -2.63
C ASP A 71 -12.15 -9.09 -3.14
N ILE A 72 -10.95 -8.55 -3.32
CA ILE A 72 -9.74 -9.31 -3.69
C ILE A 72 -9.30 -10.26 -2.57
N ALA A 73 -9.36 -9.83 -1.31
CA ALA A 73 -9.04 -10.69 -0.17
C ALA A 73 -10.00 -11.89 -0.10
N ALA A 74 -11.28 -11.67 -0.40
CA ALA A 74 -12.30 -12.73 -0.36
C ALA A 74 -12.26 -13.67 -1.58
N LYS A 75 -11.97 -13.15 -2.78
CA LYS A 75 -12.13 -13.90 -4.05
C LYS A 75 -10.81 -14.20 -4.76
N GLY A 76 -9.70 -13.64 -4.30
CA GLY A 76 -8.42 -13.73 -4.99
C GLY A 76 -8.50 -13.24 -6.43
N GLU A 77 -7.91 -14.01 -7.35
CA GLU A 77 -7.90 -13.68 -8.79
C GLU A 77 -9.29 -13.74 -9.44
N ALA A 78 -10.28 -14.37 -8.79
CA ALA A 78 -11.66 -14.39 -9.26
C ALA A 78 -12.41 -13.08 -8.99
N SER A 79 -11.82 -12.13 -8.25
CA SER A 79 -12.39 -10.80 -8.10
C SER A 79 -12.44 -10.09 -9.46
N PRO A 80 -13.58 -9.48 -9.85
CA PRO A 80 -13.65 -8.67 -11.07
C PRO A 80 -12.70 -7.46 -11.05
N ALA A 81 -12.23 -7.03 -9.88
CA ALA A 81 -11.29 -5.92 -9.74
C ALA A 81 -9.81 -6.34 -9.84
N TYR A 82 -9.50 -7.64 -9.72
CA TYR A 82 -8.12 -8.13 -9.63
C TYR A 82 -7.26 -7.69 -10.82
N ALA A 83 -7.73 -7.93 -12.04
CA ALA A 83 -6.99 -7.57 -13.24
C ALA A 83 -6.70 -6.07 -13.32
N LYS A 84 -7.64 -5.22 -12.89
CA LYS A 84 -7.48 -3.76 -12.88
C LYS A 84 -6.51 -3.30 -11.78
N ALA A 85 -6.60 -3.87 -10.58
CA ALA A 85 -5.66 -3.60 -9.49
C ALA A 85 -4.22 -4.01 -9.88
N LYS A 86 -4.07 -5.19 -10.50
CA LYS A 86 -2.78 -5.67 -11.00
C LYS A 86 -2.21 -4.75 -12.07
N ALA A 87 -3.01 -4.35 -13.05
CA ALA A 87 -2.57 -3.40 -14.09
C ALA A 87 -2.17 -2.05 -13.48
N ALA A 88 -2.91 -1.56 -12.49
CA ALA A 88 -2.59 -0.32 -11.80
C ALA A 88 -1.26 -0.40 -11.03
N MET A 89 -1.01 -1.53 -10.34
CA MET A 89 0.25 -1.83 -9.66
C MET A 89 1.41 -1.91 -10.67
N ASP A 90 1.30 -2.73 -11.72
CA ASP A 90 2.36 -2.90 -12.73
C ASP A 90 2.71 -1.56 -13.41
N ALA A 91 1.71 -0.70 -13.66
CA ALA A 91 1.90 0.63 -14.22
C ALA A 91 2.49 1.64 -13.22
N GLY A 92 2.49 1.34 -11.91
CA GLY A 92 2.88 2.27 -10.86
C GLY A 92 1.92 3.45 -10.72
N THR A 93 0.62 3.21 -10.96
CA THR A 93 -0.45 4.22 -10.90
C THR A 93 -0.43 4.95 -9.57
N LYS A 94 -0.45 6.28 -9.63
CA LYS A 94 -0.43 7.15 -8.45
C LYS A 94 -1.84 7.55 -8.04
N PHE A 95 -2.08 7.42 -6.75
CA PHE A 95 -3.22 7.98 -6.04
C PHE A 95 -2.72 9.13 -5.18
N SER A 96 -3.64 9.97 -4.70
CA SER A 96 -3.28 11.04 -3.78
C SER A 96 -4.33 11.27 -2.71
N MET A 97 -3.89 11.74 -1.55
CA MET A 97 -4.77 12.22 -0.48
C MET A 97 -4.13 13.39 0.26
N LYS A 98 -4.93 14.15 0.99
CA LYS A 98 -4.44 15.23 1.86
C LYS A 98 -4.12 14.72 3.25
N LEU A 99 -2.95 15.07 3.76
CA LEU A 99 -2.58 14.94 5.17
C LEU A 99 -3.28 16.04 5.98
N THR A 100 -3.37 15.85 7.30
CA THR A 100 -4.00 16.84 8.20
C THR A 100 -3.26 18.18 8.24
N ASN A 101 -1.97 18.19 7.87
CA ASN A 101 -1.14 19.38 7.72
C ASN A 101 -1.27 20.07 6.33
N GLY A 102 -2.16 19.59 5.46
CA GLY A 102 -2.44 20.16 4.13
C GLY A 102 -1.51 19.71 2.99
N LYS A 103 -0.43 18.98 3.30
CA LYS A 103 0.45 18.37 2.29
C LYS A 103 -0.29 17.26 1.54
N THR A 104 0.10 17.04 0.28
CA THR A 104 -0.46 15.96 -0.56
C THR A 104 0.44 14.74 -0.49
N LEU A 105 -0.09 13.65 0.05
CA LEU A 105 0.54 12.33 0.03
C LEU A 105 0.28 11.68 -1.32
N GLU A 106 1.31 11.20 -2.01
CA GLU A 106 1.18 10.41 -3.24
C GLU A 106 1.62 8.98 -3.00
N TYR A 107 0.82 8.02 -3.42
CA TYR A 107 1.02 6.61 -3.10
C TYR A 107 0.61 5.70 -4.26
N ARG A 108 1.03 4.44 -4.23
CA ARG A 108 0.74 3.41 -5.25
C ARG A 108 0.42 2.07 -4.60
N ILE A 109 -0.18 1.16 -5.35
CA ILE A 109 -0.26 -0.26 -4.97
C ILE A 109 1.13 -0.88 -5.16
N ILE A 110 1.60 -1.62 -4.17
CA ILE A 110 2.84 -2.42 -4.25
C ILE A 110 2.61 -3.92 -4.14
N GLY A 111 1.48 -4.35 -3.56
CA GLY A 111 1.17 -5.77 -3.40
C GLY A 111 -0.32 -6.06 -3.42
N ILE A 112 -0.64 -7.32 -3.78
CA ILE A 112 -2.00 -7.85 -3.89
C ILE A 112 -2.02 -9.22 -3.21
N ASN A 113 -2.86 -9.42 -2.20
CA ASN A 113 -2.85 -10.63 -1.37
C ASN A 113 -1.43 -11.00 -0.88
N HIS A 114 -0.70 -9.98 -0.40
CA HIS A 114 0.70 -10.14 0.03
C HIS A 114 0.77 -10.40 1.55
N ASP A 115 0.37 -9.41 2.32
CA ASP A 115 0.52 -9.37 3.77
C ASP A 115 -0.57 -10.14 4.51
N ASP A 116 -0.18 -10.84 5.58
CA ASP A 116 -1.11 -11.52 6.47
C ASP A 116 -1.69 -10.52 7.49
N LEU A 117 -3.02 -10.49 7.58
CA LEU A 117 -3.75 -9.71 8.56
C LEU A 117 -3.44 -10.23 9.96
N ALA A 118 -3.17 -9.30 10.89
CA ALA A 118 -2.76 -9.65 12.25
C ALA A 118 -3.88 -10.28 13.08
N ASP A 119 -5.14 -10.14 12.66
CA ASP A 119 -6.30 -10.79 13.29
C ASP A 119 -6.49 -12.26 12.86
N GLY A 120 -5.65 -12.77 11.95
CA GLY A 120 -5.71 -14.15 11.46
C GLY A 120 -6.83 -14.41 10.45
N SER A 121 -7.51 -13.37 9.96
CA SER A 121 -8.61 -13.52 8.99
C SER A 121 -8.16 -13.86 7.56
N GLY A 122 -6.85 -13.87 7.30
CA GLY A 122 -6.26 -14.20 6.01
C GLY A 122 -5.31 -13.11 5.53
N LYS A 123 -5.28 -12.87 4.22
CA LYS A 123 -4.42 -11.87 3.59
C LYS A 123 -5.15 -10.56 3.36
N ALA A 124 -4.43 -9.46 3.49
CA ALA A 124 -4.91 -8.16 3.04
C ALA A 124 -4.99 -8.13 1.52
N GLY A 125 -6.05 -7.52 0.98
CA GLY A 125 -6.31 -7.55 -0.45
C GLY A 125 -5.33 -6.69 -1.23
N LEU A 126 -5.03 -5.49 -0.72
CA LEU A 126 -4.10 -4.54 -1.34
C LEU A 126 -3.14 -3.95 -0.31
N THR A 127 -1.91 -3.74 -0.73
CA THR A 127 -0.88 -3.01 0.02
C THR A 127 -0.43 -1.79 -0.76
N PHE A 128 -0.34 -0.65 -0.09
CA PHE A 128 0.03 0.63 -0.66
C PHE A 128 1.33 1.17 -0.08
N GLU A 129 2.06 1.96 -0.86
CA GLU A 129 3.32 2.61 -0.47
C GLU A 129 3.31 4.08 -0.88
N VAL A 130 3.76 4.96 0.02
CA VAL A 130 4.04 6.37 -0.28
C VAL A 130 5.23 6.49 -1.21
N THR A 131 5.16 7.47 -2.12
CA THR A 131 6.16 7.64 -3.18
C THR A 131 6.67 9.06 -3.34
N ASN A 132 6.35 9.93 -2.38
CA ASN A 132 6.83 11.31 -2.33
C ASN A 132 7.29 11.69 -0.91
N THR A 133 7.76 12.93 -0.74
CA THR A 133 8.38 13.42 0.51
C THR A 133 7.37 14.09 1.46
N ALA A 134 6.07 13.85 1.31
CA ALA A 134 5.04 14.57 2.07
C ALA A 134 5.08 14.32 3.59
N MET A 135 5.70 13.22 4.01
CA MET A 135 5.91 12.85 5.42
C MET A 135 7.17 13.48 6.04
N ASP A 136 7.88 14.31 5.28
CA ASP A 136 9.15 14.94 5.65
C ASP A 136 10.25 13.93 6.03
N GLU A 137 11.44 14.46 6.31
CA GLU A 137 12.54 13.67 6.83
C GLU A 137 12.34 13.36 8.31
N GLN A 138 12.50 12.09 8.67
CA GLN A 138 12.32 11.57 10.01
C GLN A 138 13.58 10.84 10.45
N ARG A 139 13.87 10.86 11.75
CA ARG A 139 14.88 9.97 12.35
C ARG A 139 14.28 8.62 12.73
N MET A 140 15.10 7.57 12.72
CA MET A 140 14.70 6.26 13.23
C MET A 140 14.57 6.27 14.76
N ASN A 141 15.58 6.83 15.45
CA ASN A 141 15.67 6.93 16.92
C ASN A 141 16.32 8.24 17.38
N ALA A 142 15.92 8.74 18.55
CA ALA A 142 16.50 9.91 19.20
C ALA A 142 17.97 9.72 19.62
N THR A 143 18.38 8.48 19.86
CA THR A 143 19.74 8.11 20.26
C THR A 143 20.40 7.23 19.20
N SER A 144 21.73 7.26 19.13
CA SER A 144 22.52 6.50 18.15
C SER A 144 22.58 5.00 18.51
N THR A 145 21.46 4.32 18.34
CA THR A 145 21.31 2.88 18.61
C THR A 145 20.25 2.26 17.71
N ASN A 146 20.44 0.98 17.38
CA ASN A 146 19.42 0.11 16.80
C ASN A 146 19.02 -1.03 17.75
N ALA A 147 19.37 -0.96 19.03
CA ALA A 147 18.99 -1.96 20.02
C ALA A 147 17.46 -2.10 20.12
N GLY A 148 16.95 -3.32 20.02
CA GLY A 148 15.52 -3.62 19.92
C GLY A 148 14.95 -3.48 18.50
N GLY A 149 15.79 -3.21 17.50
CA GLY A 149 15.44 -3.20 16.08
C GLY A 149 14.25 -2.32 15.73
N TRP A 150 13.45 -2.78 14.76
CA TRP A 150 12.22 -2.09 14.35
C TRP A 150 11.20 -1.99 15.48
N GLU A 151 10.96 -3.08 16.21
CA GLU A 151 9.97 -3.16 17.29
C GLU A 151 10.09 -2.03 18.30
N LYS A 152 11.33 -1.68 18.69
CA LYS A 152 11.62 -0.62 19.67
C LYS A 152 12.01 0.72 19.06
N SER A 153 11.95 0.84 17.73
CA SER A 153 12.28 2.11 17.08
C SER A 153 11.28 3.21 17.43
N GLU A 154 11.78 4.43 17.63
CA GLU A 154 10.94 5.61 17.91
C GLU A 154 9.94 5.83 16.77
N ILE A 155 10.42 5.71 15.52
CA ILE A 155 9.59 5.96 14.34
C ILE A 155 8.41 5.00 14.22
N ARG A 156 8.56 3.73 14.63
CA ARG A 156 7.45 2.77 14.62
C ARG A 156 6.31 3.21 15.54
N GLY A 157 6.65 3.66 16.75
CA GLY A 157 5.66 4.19 17.71
C GLY A 157 4.95 5.42 17.16
N ARG A 158 5.71 6.34 16.56
CA ARG A 158 5.19 7.55 15.90
C ARG A 158 4.24 7.23 14.76
N LEU A 159 4.54 6.20 13.94
CA LEU A 159 3.74 5.76 12.81
C LEU A 159 2.45 5.02 13.17
N ASN A 160 2.42 4.30 14.29
CA ASN A 160 1.26 3.45 14.64
C ASN A 160 0.30 4.09 15.65
N SER A 161 0.74 5.12 16.39
CA SER A 161 -0.10 5.77 17.40
C SER A 161 0.27 7.22 17.73
N GLY A 162 1.39 7.73 17.19
CA GLY A 162 1.93 9.03 17.55
C GLY A 162 1.59 10.17 16.58
N ASP A 163 2.52 11.11 16.48
CA ASP A 163 2.41 12.32 15.67
C ASP A 163 2.31 12.01 14.17
N LEU A 164 3.11 11.07 13.65
CA LEU A 164 3.06 10.67 12.25
C LEU A 164 1.76 9.95 11.89
N TRP A 165 1.24 9.09 12.77
CA TRP A 165 -0.09 8.49 12.61
C TRP A 165 -1.18 9.57 12.53
N SER A 166 -1.08 10.58 13.39
CA SER A 166 -2.04 11.70 13.46
C SER A 166 -2.01 12.63 12.24
N LEU A 167 -0.97 12.54 11.39
CA LEU A 167 -0.91 13.25 10.11
C LEU A 167 -1.80 12.60 9.03
N LEU A 168 -2.07 11.31 9.15
CA LEU A 168 -2.91 10.59 8.20
C LEU A 168 -4.38 11.04 8.35
N PRO A 169 -5.15 11.16 7.25
CA PRO A 169 -6.56 11.53 7.36
C PRO A 169 -7.34 10.48 8.16
N ILE A 170 -8.34 10.93 8.92
CA ILE A 170 -9.14 10.05 9.81
C ILE A 170 -9.78 8.88 9.06
N ASP A 171 -10.15 9.11 7.80
CA ASP A 171 -10.72 8.08 6.94
C ASP A 171 -9.72 6.93 6.70
N LEU A 172 -8.47 7.24 6.37
CA LEU A 172 -7.40 6.23 6.26
C LEU A 172 -7.13 5.55 7.60
N GLN A 173 -7.05 6.31 8.70
CA GLN A 173 -6.81 5.75 10.03
C GLN A 173 -7.88 4.72 10.43
N SER A 174 -9.14 4.93 10.02
CA SER A 174 -10.26 4.05 10.33
C SER A 174 -10.28 2.76 9.49
N LYS A 175 -9.68 2.81 8.29
CA LYS A 175 -9.69 1.72 7.31
C LYS A 175 -8.45 0.84 7.35
N ALA A 176 -7.28 1.41 7.68
CA ALA A 176 -6.00 0.72 7.65
C ALA A 176 -6.01 -0.51 8.56
N LYS A 177 -5.61 -1.65 7.99
CA LYS A 177 -5.57 -2.94 8.70
C LYS A 177 -4.21 -3.17 9.31
N ALA A 178 -4.21 -3.80 10.49
CA ALA A 178 -3.00 -4.26 11.12
C ALA A 178 -2.53 -5.55 10.44
N VAL A 179 -1.26 -5.63 10.08
CA VAL A 179 -0.63 -6.79 9.44
C VAL A 179 0.59 -7.26 10.22
N THR A 180 0.95 -8.53 10.00
CA THR A 180 2.15 -9.13 10.60
C THR A 180 3.38 -8.83 9.75
N LYS A 181 4.37 -8.15 10.32
CA LYS A 181 5.64 -7.83 9.64
C LYS A 181 6.81 -8.53 10.33
N MET A 182 7.57 -9.31 9.56
CA MET A 182 8.79 -9.95 10.04
C MET A 182 9.98 -9.01 9.84
N THR A 183 10.81 -8.85 10.88
CA THR A 183 12.12 -8.20 10.77
C THR A 183 13.01 -8.48 11.99
N ASP A 184 14.26 -8.04 11.92
CA ASP A 184 15.17 -8.12 13.06
C ASP A 184 14.75 -7.10 14.13
N ASN A 185 14.13 -7.61 15.19
CA ASN A 185 13.70 -6.84 16.37
C ASN A 185 14.68 -6.94 17.55
N LYS A 186 15.85 -7.54 17.34
CA LYS A 186 16.91 -7.56 18.35
C LYS A 186 17.86 -6.39 18.14
N GLY A 187 18.31 -6.20 16.90
CA GLY A 187 19.37 -5.25 16.55
C GLY A 187 20.63 -5.44 17.40
N GLY A 188 21.34 -4.34 17.68
CA GLY A 188 22.50 -4.32 18.57
C GLY A 188 23.82 -4.75 17.92
N GLY A 189 23.93 -4.67 16.59
CA GLY A 189 25.18 -4.98 15.86
C GLY A 189 25.47 -6.46 15.71
N SER A 190 24.43 -7.31 15.79
CA SER A 190 24.50 -8.72 15.46
C SER A 190 23.26 -9.13 14.69
N ALA A 191 23.43 -9.82 13.57
CA ALA A 191 22.31 -10.44 12.86
C ALA A 191 21.50 -11.33 13.82
N SER A 192 20.18 -11.18 13.79
CA SER A 192 19.27 -12.04 14.55
C SER A 192 18.20 -12.66 13.66
N ALA A 193 17.56 -13.72 14.17
CA ALA A 193 16.42 -14.31 13.49
C ALA A 193 15.26 -13.31 13.49
N PRO A 194 14.62 -13.05 12.34
CA PRO A 194 13.47 -12.17 12.29
C PRO A 194 12.35 -12.62 13.22
N SER A 195 11.70 -11.67 13.88
CA SER A 195 10.49 -11.89 14.66
C SER A 195 9.35 -10.99 14.17
N ALA A 196 8.13 -11.33 14.58
CA ALA A 196 6.92 -10.65 14.13
C ALA A 196 6.64 -9.37 14.92
N THR A 197 6.16 -8.35 14.22
CA THR A 197 5.49 -7.17 14.77
C THR A 197 4.11 -7.03 14.16
N THR A 198 3.20 -6.36 14.89
CA THR A 198 1.87 -6.02 14.38
C THR A 198 1.80 -4.53 14.14
N ASP A 199 1.64 -4.13 12.88
CA ASP A 199 1.70 -2.74 12.44
C ASP A 199 0.51 -2.41 11.53
N LYS A 200 -0.12 -1.26 11.75
CA LYS A 200 -1.09 -0.67 10.80
C LYS A 200 -0.37 0.10 9.69
N VAL A 201 0.73 0.74 10.04
CA VAL A 201 1.61 1.48 9.13
C VAL A 201 3.05 1.10 9.43
N PHE A 202 3.80 0.79 8.38
CA PHE A 202 5.15 0.27 8.49
C PHE A 202 6.06 0.86 7.40
N LEU A 203 7.37 0.72 7.58
CA LEU A 203 8.35 0.91 6.50
C LEU A 203 8.65 -0.45 5.89
N LEU A 204 8.94 -0.49 4.60
CA LEU A 204 9.37 -1.71 3.92
C LEU A 204 10.70 -2.22 4.47
N SER A 205 10.92 -3.54 4.43
CA SER A 205 12.23 -4.14 4.70
C SER A 205 13.09 -4.22 3.44
N MET A 206 14.38 -4.52 3.60
CA MET A 206 15.27 -4.79 2.47
C MET A 206 14.80 -6.01 1.66
N THR A 207 14.35 -7.08 2.31
CA THR A 207 13.84 -8.26 1.59
C THR A 207 12.58 -7.94 0.78
N GLU A 208 11.71 -7.08 1.31
CA GLU A 208 10.47 -6.67 0.64
C GLU A 208 10.69 -5.86 -0.63
N ILE A 209 11.83 -5.19 -0.73
CA ILE A 209 12.21 -4.38 -1.89
C ILE A 209 13.07 -5.19 -2.87
N TYR A 210 14.14 -5.82 -2.39
CA TYR A 210 15.15 -6.46 -3.25
C TYR A 210 14.92 -7.96 -3.45
N GLY A 211 14.20 -8.63 -2.55
CA GLY A 211 13.91 -10.06 -2.59
C GLY A 211 15.08 -10.98 -2.24
N ASP A 212 16.29 -10.66 -2.71
CA ASP A 212 17.53 -11.42 -2.49
C ASP A 212 18.42 -10.81 -1.39
N ARG A 213 17.88 -9.86 -0.61
CA ARG A 213 18.61 -9.16 0.44
C ARG A 213 17.97 -9.37 1.81
N GLN A 214 18.74 -9.93 2.75
CA GLN A 214 18.29 -10.32 4.10
C GLN A 214 17.16 -11.36 4.06
N THR A 215 16.56 -11.66 5.20
CA THR A 215 15.54 -12.72 5.34
C THR A 215 14.29 -12.22 6.08
N ASP A 216 14.03 -10.91 6.05
CA ASP A 216 12.97 -10.23 6.81
C ASP A 216 11.73 -9.89 5.99
N GLY A 217 11.19 -10.87 5.27
CA GLY A 217 9.92 -10.78 4.54
C GLY A 217 9.96 -11.47 3.18
N THR A 218 9.04 -11.08 2.29
CA THR A 218 8.97 -11.52 0.90
C THR A 218 8.87 -10.32 -0.03
N GLN A 219 9.51 -10.37 -1.20
CA GLN A 219 9.50 -9.25 -2.13
C GLN A 219 8.09 -8.90 -2.60
N TYR A 220 7.71 -7.63 -2.53
CA TYR A 220 6.43 -7.16 -3.06
C TYR A 220 6.35 -7.30 -4.58
N GLU A 221 5.15 -7.60 -5.07
CA GLU A 221 4.86 -7.92 -6.46
C GLU A 221 5.25 -6.76 -7.40
N TYR A 222 5.12 -5.52 -6.95
CA TYR A 222 5.57 -4.34 -7.69
C TYR A 222 7.07 -4.38 -7.99
N TYR A 223 7.93 -4.56 -6.98
CA TYR A 223 9.38 -4.57 -7.22
C TYR A 223 9.81 -5.79 -8.02
N LYS A 224 9.17 -6.93 -7.76
CA LYS A 224 9.38 -8.15 -8.53
C LYS A 224 9.04 -7.95 -10.02
N SER A 225 7.93 -7.26 -10.34
CA SER A 225 7.56 -6.99 -11.73
C SER A 225 8.50 -6.00 -12.43
N LYS A 226 9.22 -5.18 -11.66
CA LYS A 226 10.32 -4.33 -12.16
C LYS A 226 11.67 -5.04 -12.23
N GLY A 227 11.72 -6.33 -11.90
CA GLY A 227 12.95 -7.13 -11.92
C GLY A 227 13.98 -6.67 -10.89
N VAL A 228 13.51 -6.08 -9.78
CA VAL A 228 14.41 -5.58 -8.74
C VAL A 228 15.13 -6.74 -8.06
N THR A 229 16.44 -6.62 -7.97
CA THR A 229 17.33 -7.47 -7.18
C THR A 229 18.41 -6.59 -6.56
N TYR A 230 19.27 -7.15 -5.71
CA TYR A 230 20.44 -6.43 -5.22
C TYR A 230 21.32 -5.88 -6.34
N SER A 231 21.54 -6.68 -7.39
CA SER A 231 22.36 -6.30 -8.55
C SER A 231 21.63 -5.44 -9.59
N ASN A 232 20.29 -5.44 -9.58
CA ASN A 232 19.45 -4.63 -10.45
C ASN A 232 18.44 -3.82 -9.64
N HIS A 233 18.85 -2.64 -9.18
CA HIS A 233 18.05 -1.82 -8.28
C HIS A 233 17.42 -0.58 -8.94
N SER A 234 17.46 -0.50 -10.26
CA SER A 234 16.92 0.64 -11.02
C SER A 234 15.42 0.87 -10.78
N GLY A 235 14.65 -0.21 -10.60
CA GLY A 235 13.21 -0.18 -10.30
C GLY A 235 12.84 0.41 -8.93
N VAL A 236 13.83 0.62 -8.05
CA VAL A 236 13.66 1.24 -6.72
C VAL A 236 13.93 2.75 -6.75
N SER A 237 14.57 3.25 -7.81
CA SER A 237 15.02 4.64 -7.87
C SER A 237 13.91 5.66 -7.61
N SER A 238 14.28 6.75 -6.92
CA SER A 238 13.43 7.86 -6.54
C SER A 238 14.25 9.15 -6.49
N SER A 239 13.63 10.30 -6.20
CA SER A 239 14.34 11.59 -6.10
C SER A 239 14.96 11.84 -4.72
N PHE A 240 14.83 10.91 -3.77
CA PHE A 240 15.19 11.13 -2.37
C PHE A 240 15.73 9.88 -1.70
N TYR A 241 16.29 10.06 -0.51
CA TYR A 241 16.79 8.97 0.32
C TYR A 241 15.69 8.60 1.30
N HIS A 242 15.47 7.32 1.56
CA HIS A 242 14.44 6.91 2.50
C HIS A 242 14.83 5.70 3.34
N TRP A 243 14.31 5.68 4.57
CA TRP A 243 14.51 4.61 5.52
C TRP A 243 13.80 3.31 5.10
N THR A 244 14.42 2.19 5.47
CA THR A 244 13.75 0.89 5.58
C THR A 244 13.70 0.49 7.06
N ARG A 245 12.88 -0.50 7.41
CA ARG A 245 12.83 -1.01 8.80
C ARG A 245 14.00 -1.94 9.15
N SER A 246 14.82 -2.33 8.19
CA SER A 246 15.90 -3.29 8.41
C SER A 246 17.10 -2.65 9.12
N VAL A 247 17.67 -3.38 10.09
CA VAL A 247 18.89 -2.97 10.81
C VAL A 247 20.15 -3.33 10.04
N ASP A 248 21.25 -2.64 10.36
CA ASP A 248 22.60 -3.11 10.03
C ASP A 248 22.95 -4.32 10.93
N PRO A 249 23.24 -5.51 10.36
CA PRO A 249 23.62 -6.69 11.12
C PRO A 249 25.02 -6.61 11.75
N SER A 250 25.83 -5.60 11.39
CA SER A 250 27.23 -5.45 11.81
C SER A 250 27.49 -4.23 12.69
N GLY A 251 26.59 -3.26 12.70
CA GLY A 251 26.68 -2.03 13.49
C GLY A 251 25.52 -1.88 14.46
N SER A 252 25.80 -1.42 15.68
CA SER A 252 24.79 -1.26 16.75
C SER A 252 24.04 0.08 16.73
N ALA A 253 24.34 0.94 15.75
CA ALA A 253 23.81 2.29 15.64
C ALA A 253 23.09 2.57 14.33
N TYR A 254 23.07 1.63 13.38
CA TYR A 254 22.70 1.89 12.00
C TYR A 254 21.45 1.13 11.54
N PHE A 255 20.68 1.77 10.66
CA PHE A 255 19.59 1.19 9.90
C PHE A 255 19.87 1.32 8.40
N ARG A 256 19.20 0.48 7.62
CA ARG A 256 19.30 0.48 6.17
C ARG A 256 18.52 1.66 5.59
N CYS A 257 19.13 2.37 4.65
CA CYS A 257 18.55 3.47 3.91
C CYS A 257 18.77 3.27 2.42
N ILE A 258 17.75 3.58 1.62
CA ILE A 258 17.80 3.53 0.16
C ILE A 258 18.16 4.91 -0.38
N TYR A 259 19.05 4.95 -1.37
CA TYR A 259 19.45 6.13 -2.12
C TYR A 259 18.50 6.42 -3.26
N SER A 260 18.59 7.65 -3.78
CA SER A 260 17.83 8.08 -4.95
C SER A 260 18.05 7.18 -6.18
N ASN A 261 19.24 6.62 -6.38
CA ASN A 261 19.50 5.69 -7.49
C ASN A 261 19.03 4.24 -7.24
N GLY A 262 18.37 3.98 -6.10
CA GLY A 262 17.89 2.66 -5.70
C GLY A 262 18.95 1.78 -5.04
N ASN A 263 20.21 2.18 -4.94
CA ASN A 263 21.19 1.48 -4.11
C ASN A 263 20.86 1.71 -2.61
N TYR A 264 21.49 1.00 -1.69
CA TYR A 264 21.31 1.21 -0.25
C TYR A 264 22.64 1.40 0.47
N ASN A 265 22.57 1.95 1.69
CA ASN A 265 23.68 2.01 2.62
C ASN A 265 23.17 1.96 4.07
N ASP A 266 24.09 1.98 5.04
CA ASP A 266 23.81 2.01 6.48
C ASP A 266 23.96 3.44 7.01
N TYR A 267 22.97 3.92 7.78
CA TYR A 267 23.01 5.24 8.40
C TYR A 267 22.61 5.25 9.85
N GLY A 268 23.23 6.16 10.59
CA GLY A 268 23.03 6.30 12.03
C GLY A 268 21.58 6.61 12.35
N ALA A 269 21.03 5.97 13.38
CA ALA A 269 19.62 6.04 13.71
C ALA A 269 19.10 7.47 14.01
N THR A 270 20.01 8.41 14.35
CA THR A 270 19.70 9.82 14.63
C THR A 270 19.63 10.71 13.39
N TYR A 271 20.01 10.20 12.22
CA TYR A 271 19.98 10.95 10.96
C TYR A 271 18.52 11.10 10.52
N SER A 272 18.23 12.15 9.74
CA SER A 272 16.89 12.37 9.18
C SER A 272 16.91 12.06 7.69
N TYR A 273 16.01 11.18 7.25
CA TYR A 273 15.75 10.86 5.84
C TYR A 273 14.25 10.71 5.61
N CYS A 274 13.81 10.79 4.36
CA CYS A 274 12.39 10.64 4.04
C CYS A 274 11.88 9.25 4.44
N ILE A 275 10.56 9.11 4.52
CA ILE A 275 9.92 7.82 4.76
C ILE A 275 8.91 7.49 3.67
N CYS A 276 9.00 6.26 3.17
CA CYS A 276 7.99 5.63 2.32
C CYS A 276 7.17 4.70 3.20
N LEU A 277 6.18 5.24 3.90
CA LEU A 277 5.29 4.41 4.71
C LEU A 277 4.38 3.57 3.83
N ALA A 278 3.99 2.41 4.34
CA ALA A 278 3.08 1.47 3.71
C ALA A 278 1.94 1.08 4.65
N TRP A 279 0.81 0.68 4.06
CA TRP A 279 -0.37 0.20 4.78
C TRP A 279 -1.16 -0.78 3.92
N CYS A 280 -2.06 -1.51 4.57
CA CYS A 280 -2.89 -2.53 3.95
C CYS A 280 -4.38 -2.26 4.15
N PHE A 281 -5.19 -2.72 3.18
CA PHE A 281 -6.65 -2.84 3.29
C PHE A 281 -7.09 -4.29 3.14
#